data_AF-A0A7J5Z3K3-F1
#
_entry.id   AF-A0A7J5Z3K3-F1
#
_cell.length_a   1.000
_cell.length_b   1.000
_cell.length_c   1.000
_cell.angle_alpha   90.00
_cell.angle_beta   90.00
_cell.angle_gamma   90.00
#
_symmetry.space_group_name_H-M   'P 1'
#
loop_
_entity.id
_entity.type
_entity.pdbx_description
1 polymer ?
#
loop_
_entity_poly.entity_id
_entity_poly.type
_entity_poly.pdbx_seq_one_letter_code
_entity_poly.pdbx_strand_id
1 'polypeptide(L)'
;MFTISSIHSLSLQKELQRVRVNLDWNSGEFSFSDPDTNTHIHTFTHTFTEKMFPYIFSVEEVKILPLKLQERKVETTPLLLQPADPPPLK
;
A
#
# COMPACT_ATOMS: atom_id res chain seq x y z
N MET A 1 -2.19 -21.64 -2.94
CA MET A 1 -3.02 -21.80 -1.73
C MET A 1 -2.45 -20.84 -0.71
N PHE A 2 -3.11 -19.71 -0.44
CA PHE A 2 -2.60 -18.73 0.53
C PHE A 2 -2.83 -19.31 1.93
N THR A 3 -1.75 -19.68 2.61
CA THR A 3 -1.80 -20.05 4.02
C THR A 3 -1.93 -18.78 4.84
N ILE A 4 -2.91 -18.70 5.74
CA ILE A 4 -2.95 -17.66 6.78
C ILE A 4 -1.78 -17.98 7.70
N SER A 5 -0.64 -17.33 7.48
CA SER A 5 0.63 -17.69 8.12
C SER A 5 0.71 -17.27 9.59
N SER A 6 -0.11 -16.30 10.03
CA SER A 6 -0.22 -15.91 11.43
C SER A 6 -1.42 -14.99 11.67
N ILE A 7 -2.15 -15.21 12.77
CA ILE A 7 -3.18 -14.29 13.27
C ILE A 7 -2.50 -13.33 14.25
N HIS A 8 -2.59 -12.01 13.99
CA HIS A 8 -2.05 -10.97 14.86
C HIS A 8 -3.19 -10.22 15.57
N SER A 9 -3.31 -10.41 16.87
CA SER A 9 -4.27 -9.67 17.71
C SER A 9 -3.68 -8.31 18.10
N LEU A 10 -4.41 -7.23 17.80
CA LEU A 10 -4.01 -5.86 18.14
C LEU A 10 -4.89 -5.33 19.28
N SER A 11 -4.25 -4.81 20.33
CA SER A 11 -4.94 -4.10 21.41
C SER A 11 -4.92 -2.60 21.13
N LEU A 12 -6.09 -2.02 20.88
CA LEU A 12 -6.24 -0.58 20.62
C LEU A 12 -6.54 0.16 21.93
N GLN A 13 -5.96 1.35 22.09
CA GLN A 13 -6.21 2.20 23.27
C GLN A 13 -7.61 2.83 23.26
N LYS A 14 -8.22 2.94 22.08
CA LYS A 14 -9.54 3.52 21.86
C LYS A 14 -10.33 2.66 20.89
N GLU A 15 -11.65 2.75 20.99
CA GLU A 15 -12.56 2.08 20.08
C GLU A 15 -12.40 2.62 18.65
N LEU A 16 -12.23 1.72 17.68
CA LEU A 16 -11.98 2.08 16.29
C LEU A 16 -13.29 2.11 15.50
N GLN A 17 -13.67 3.27 14.98
CA GLN A 17 -14.88 3.43 14.16
C GLN A 17 -14.62 3.21 12.67
N ARG A 18 -13.38 3.45 12.23
CA ARG A 18 -12.96 3.31 10.83
C ARG A 18 -11.50 2.92 10.75
N VAL A 19 -11.16 2.13 9.76
CA VAL A 19 -9.78 1.80 9.41
C VAL A 19 -9.49 2.24 7.97
N ARG A 20 -8.35 2.90 7.76
CA ARG A 20 -7.77 3.12 6.44
C ARG A 20 -6.69 2.09 6.20
N VAL A 21 -6.76 1.47 5.03
CA VAL A 21 -5.79 0.49 4.55
C VAL A 21 -4.99 1.13 3.42
N ASN A 22 -3.67 1.12 3.54
CA ASN A 22 -2.74 1.60 2.53
C ASN A 22 -1.83 0.45 2.07
N LEU A 23 -1.68 0.29 0.76
CA LEU A 23 -0.75 -0.64 0.15
C LEU A 23 0.29 0.16 -0.64
N ASP A 24 1.56 0.07 -0.22
CA ASP A 24 2.70 0.49 -1.03
C ASP A 24 3.38 -0.75 -1.61
N TRP A 25 3.13 -0.98 -2.90
CA TRP A 25 3.63 -2.15 -3.61
C TRP A 25 5.16 -2.15 -3.72
N ASN A 26 5.77 -0.96 -3.86
CA ASN A 26 7.20 -0.85 -4.13
C ASN A 26 8.02 -1.08 -2.86
N SER A 27 7.54 -0.60 -1.71
CA SER A 27 8.19 -0.86 -0.42
C SER A 27 7.81 -2.22 0.17
N GLY A 28 6.78 -2.89 -0.37
CA GLY A 28 6.26 -4.13 0.20
C GLY A 28 5.50 -3.90 1.51
N GLU A 29 4.98 -2.70 1.73
CA GLU A 29 4.31 -2.34 2.98
C GLU A 29 2.78 -2.32 2.82
N PHE A 30 2.13 -2.88 3.84
CA PHE A 30 0.68 -2.89 3.98
C PHE A 30 0.31 -2.37 5.36
N SER A 31 -0.23 -1.15 5.42
CA SER A 31 -0.43 -0.42 6.68
C SER A 31 -1.88 -0.08 6.97
N PHE A 32 -2.18 -0.04 8.28
CA PHE A 32 -3.47 0.29 8.86
C PHE A 32 -3.34 1.57 9.70
N SER A 33 -4.32 2.45 9.56
CA SER A 33 -4.37 3.70 10.33
C SER A 33 -5.81 4.09 10.67
N ASP A 34 -5.98 4.84 11.76
CA ASP A 34 -7.20 5.56 12.05
C ASP A 34 -7.23 6.82 11.17
N PRO A 35 -8.17 6.94 10.21
CA PRO A 35 -8.21 8.08 9.30
C PRO A 35 -8.67 9.39 9.96
N ASP A 36 -9.33 9.33 11.11
CA ASP A 36 -9.89 10.51 11.78
C ASP A 36 -8.82 11.18 12.66
N THR A 37 -7.90 10.40 13.23
CA THR A 37 -6.77 10.90 14.02
C THR A 37 -5.42 10.85 13.30
N ASN A 38 -5.36 10.22 12.13
CA ASN A 38 -4.12 9.83 11.44
C ASN A 38 -3.16 9.01 12.31
N THR A 39 -3.68 8.31 13.31
CA THR A 39 -2.86 7.44 14.18
C THR A 39 -2.52 6.16 13.43
N HIS A 40 -1.24 5.78 13.45
CA HIS A 40 -0.77 4.51 12.93
C HIS A 40 -1.23 3.34 13.81
N ILE A 41 -1.77 2.28 13.20
CA ILE A 41 -2.23 1.09 13.92
C ILE A 41 -1.22 -0.05 13.77
N HIS A 42 -0.90 -0.44 12.53
CA HIS A 42 0.03 -1.53 12.27
C HIS A 42 0.54 -1.52 10.82
N THR A 43 1.73 -2.07 10.58
CA THR A 43 2.29 -2.32 9.23
C THR A 43 2.74 -3.77 9.13
N PHE A 44 2.33 -4.43 8.06
CA PHE A 44 2.94 -5.67 7.60
C PHE A 44 3.93 -5.38 6.48
N THR A 45 5.04 -6.09 6.50
CA THR A 45 6.02 -6.08 5.41
C THR A 45 5.98 -7.43 4.71
N HIS A 46 5.81 -7.42 3.40
CA HIS A 46 5.76 -8.64 2.60
C HIS A 46 6.29 -8.39 1.18
N THR A 47 6.95 -9.41 0.62
CA THR A 47 7.35 -9.40 -0.79
C THR A 47 6.20 -9.92 -1.64
N PHE A 48 5.37 -9.01 -2.15
CA PHE A 48 4.24 -9.37 -3.00
C PHE A 48 4.72 -9.84 -4.38
N THR A 49 4.47 -11.10 -4.73
CA THR A 49 4.85 -11.67 -6.04
C THR A 49 3.67 -11.78 -7.00
N GLU A 50 2.44 -11.66 -6.50
CA GLU A 50 1.21 -11.90 -7.25
C GLU A 50 0.15 -10.88 -6.87
N LYS A 51 -0.83 -10.68 -7.76
CA LYS A 51 -1.94 -9.75 -7.54
C LYS A 51 -2.70 -10.09 -6.24
N MET A 52 -2.93 -9.06 -5.43
CA MET A 52 -3.64 -9.17 -4.16
C MET A 52 -5.11 -8.75 -4.31
N PHE A 53 -5.97 -9.37 -3.48
CA PHE A 53 -7.37 -8.99 -3.35
C PHE A 53 -7.69 -8.75 -1.87
N PRO A 54 -8.54 -7.74 -1.55
CA PRO A 54 -8.93 -7.50 -0.18
C PRO A 54 -9.77 -8.67 0.34
N TYR A 55 -9.43 -9.14 1.55
CA TYR A 55 -10.21 -10.09 2.32
C TYR A 55 -10.65 -9.41 3.62
N ILE A 56 -11.96 -9.29 3.82
CA ILE A 56 -12.55 -8.62 4.98
C ILE A 56 -13.55 -9.59 5.61
N PHE A 57 -13.35 -9.86 6.90
CA PHE A 57 -14.25 -10.68 7.71
C PHE A 57 -14.64 -9.88 8.94
N SER A 58 -15.95 -9.81 9.23
CA SER A 58 -16.51 -9.16 10.41
C SER A 58 -17.68 -9.97 10.92
N VAL A 59 -17.85 -9.99 12.25
CA VAL A 59 -19.02 -10.59 12.90
C VAL A 59 -20.24 -9.67 12.77
N GLU A 60 -20.00 -8.35 12.70
CA GLU A 60 -21.01 -7.31 12.55
C GLU A 60 -21.04 -6.74 11.13
N GLU A 61 -22.09 -5.99 10.80
CA GLU A 61 -22.21 -5.31 9.51
C GLU A 61 -21.16 -4.19 9.40
N VAL A 62 -20.35 -4.26 8.34
CA VAL A 62 -19.35 -3.22 8.03
C VAL A 62 -19.66 -2.58 6.68
N LYS A 63 -19.44 -1.27 6.58
CA LYS A 63 -19.60 -0.51 5.33
C LYS A 63 -18.24 -0.24 4.71
N ILE A 64 -18.06 -0.65 3.46
CA ILE A 64 -16.90 -0.28 2.67
C ILE A 64 -17.18 1.09 2.05
N LEU A 65 -16.43 2.10 2.49
CA LEU A 65 -16.57 3.45 1.94
C LEU A 65 -15.81 3.55 0.61
N PRO A 66 -16.35 4.23 -0.42
CA PRO A 66 -15.66 4.44 -1.68
C PRO A 66 -14.33 5.15 -1.45
N LEU A 67 -13.23 4.53 -1.87
CA LEU A 67 -11.93 5.16 -1.83
C LEU A 67 -11.83 6.16 -2.98
N LYS A 68 -11.38 7.39 -2.70
CA LYS A 68 -10.85 8.26 -3.75
C LYS A 68 -9.48 7.70 -4.14
N LEU A 69 -9.41 6.96 -5.25
CA LEU A 69 -8.15 6.53 -5.82
C LEU A 69 -7.41 7.79 -6.28
N GLN A 70 -6.34 8.16 -5.57
CA GLN A 70 -5.40 9.15 -6.07
C GLN A 70 -4.43 8.41 -6.97
N GLU A 71 -4.69 8.41 -8.28
CA GLU A 71 -3.70 7.95 -9.24
C GLU A 71 -2.48 8.86 -9.13
N ARG A 72 -1.36 8.32 -8.63
CA ARG A 72 -0.07 9.02 -8.74
C ARG A 72 0.28 8.97 -10.22
N LYS A 73 0.06 10.09 -10.92
CA LYS A 73 0.55 10.26 -12.29
C LYS A 73 2.06 10.05 -12.25
N VAL A 74 2.54 8.93 -12.79
CA VAL A 74 3.97 8.73 -13.00
C VAL A 74 4.36 9.72 -14.08
N GLU A 75 4.88 10.88 -13.68
CA GLU A 75 5.53 11.79 -14.62
C GLU A 75 6.82 11.11 -15.10
N THR A 76 6.70 10.41 -16.23
CA THR A 76 7.85 9.94 -16.97
C THR A 76 8.48 11.15 -17.63
N THR A 77 9.43 11.80 -16.96
CA THR A 77 10.31 12.76 -17.64
C THR A 77 11.04 11.99 -18.74
N PRO A 78 10.87 12.33 -20.03
CA PRO A 78 11.65 11.69 -21.07
C PRO A 78 13.12 11.98 -20.78
N LEU A 79 13.96 10.93 -20.72
CA LEU A 79 15.40 11.10 -20.71
C LEU A 79 15.76 11.88 -21.98
N LEU A 80 16.17 13.14 -21.82
CA LEU A 80 16.79 13.89 -22.91
C LEU A 80 17.96 13.04 -23.40
N LEU A 81 17.91 12.60 -24.66
CA LEU A 81 19.03 11.92 -25.30
C LEU A 81 20.25 12.83 -25.13
N GLN A 82 21.19 12.40 -24.29
CA GLN A 82 22.46 13.09 -24.20
C GLN A 82 23.11 13.03 -25.59
N PRO A 83 23.74 14.11 -26.08
CA PRO A 83 24.44 14.08 -27.36
C PRO A 83 25.39 12.89 -27.35
N ALA A 84 25.34 12.06 -28.40
CA ALA A 84 26.23 10.92 -28.53
C ALA A 84 27.69 11.41 -28.37
N ASP A 85 28.46 10.73 -27.53
CA ASP A 85 29.89 11.02 -27.39
C ASP A 85 30.52 11.04 -28.79
N PRO A 86 31.31 12.08 -29.12
CA PRO A 86 31.93 12.16 -30.43
C PRO A 86 32.81 10.92 -30.65
N PRO A 87 32.77 10.32 -31.85
CA PRO A 87 33.55 9.12 -32.11
C PRO A 87 35.03 9.39 -31.87
N PRO A 88 35.79 8.41 -31.32
CA PRO A 88 37.19 8.61 -31.02
C PRO A 88 37.95 8.97 -32.31
N LEU A 89 38.75 10.05 -32.25
CA LEU A 89 39.64 10.41 -33.35
C LEU A 89 40.66 9.29 -33.55
N LYS A 90 40.79 8.86 -34.81
CA LYS A 90 41.74 7.85 -35.25
C LYS A 90 43.18 8.33 -35.11
#